data_AF-A0A965J8T9-F1
#
_entry.id   AF-A0A965J8T9-F1
#
_cell.length_a   1.000
_cell.length_b   1.000
_cell.length_c   1.000
_cell.angle_alpha   90.00
_cell.angle_beta   90.00
_cell.angle_gamma   90.00
#
_symmetry.space_group_name_H-M   'P 1'
#
loop_
_entity.id
_entity.type
_entity.pdbx_description
1 polymer ?
#
loop_
_entity_poly.entity_id
_entity_poly.type
_entity_poly.pdbx_seq_one_letter_code
_entity_poly.pdbx_strand_id
1 'polypeptide(L)'
;MIGEWIEIRDIFKLLSSSAQRTMGHSTIFVVAKPEDHLYYLESFTKNIITEYPSRYILIKEEANAEREFLKAKLTFLETAKGSNRFCEFIEIEFTKGQKERLATSLSKFALPKLDVFLVIWQKENEHKPFFDALKNISTRVIFDAEYALDPDLILKYIHQVPKRASVGDLSYTRAFSIREILIKELTAPQLAPVIDNFHTLKIRYNPCQYRCSDIPIQSLYLAQWLAIWAKLNPLFKTHHHNHTKIFYNKATAIIEEGEQNKDLGEGKIMELEMIGPTHSFLLKRDKTQPDRILTSIKAGDKTSDPASFKTDDLQIGLSLMRQLQYDQTNQVQLEALKQLCDIPYKRLIECASKDEVILSLKQRILFEGRKAIQERGVFRIALSGGKTPMDLYRSFKATELDWNRVVVFFSDERQVAPDNPDSNYKNAMDALQHLPLKQENIHRMVADRDPDTNAYAYEMLIKPYLDVCLLGLGSDGHTLSVFPNSPALEENLRLVITAPGLNYARMTFTIEALKICKNKFFLVIGEDKREILTKVLSQ
;
A
#
# COMPACT_ATOMS: atom_id res chain seq x y z
N MET A 1 -31.82 25.71 -12.23
CA MET A 1 -32.17 25.59 -10.80
C MET A 1 -30.91 25.19 -10.05
N ILE A 2 -30.58 25.91 -8.98
CA ILE A 2 -29.60 25.45 -7.99
C ILE A 2 -30.35 24.39 -7.18
N GLY A 3 -29.92 23.13 -7.27
CA GLY A 3 -30.75 21.98 -6.85
C GLY A 3 -31.03 21.96 -5.35
N GLU A 4 -32.28 21.72 -4.98
CA GLU A 4 -32.66 21.28 -3.64
C GLU A 4 -32.26 19.81 -3.45
N TRP A 5 -32.07 19.40 -2.19
CA TRP A 5 -31.88 17.99 -1.85
C TRP A 5 -33.21 17.24 -1.98
N ILE A 6 -33.24 16.21 -2.82
CA ILE A 6 -34.42 15.38 -3.06
C ILE A 6 -34.10 13.89 -2.92
N GLU A 7 -35.13 13.04 -2.85
CA GLU A 7 -34.94 11.59 -2.89
C GLU A 7 -34.25 11.15 -4.18
N ILE A 8 -33.31 10.21 -4.08
CA ILE A 8 -32.48 9.77 -5.22
C ILE A 8 -33.31 9.31 -6.43
N ARG A 9 -34.50 8.72 -6.20
CA ARG A 9 -35.39 8.24 -7.27
C ARG A 9 -35.93 9.36 -8.14
N ASP A 10 -36.08 10.55 -7.58
CA ASP A 10 -36.68 11.70 -8.26
C ASP A 10 -35.63 12.45 -9.12
N ILE A 11 -34.34 12.30 -8.79
CA ILE A 11 -33.24 12.75 -9.68
C ILE A 11 -33.32 12.08 -11.06
N PHE A 12 -33.67 10.79 -11.14
CA PHE A 12 -33.74 10.08 -12.41
C PHE A 12 -34.74 10.70 -13.40
N LYS A 13 -35.83 11.27 -12.88
CA LYS A 13 -36.81 12.01 -13.70
C LYS A 13 -36.17 13.27 -14.27
N LEU A 14 -35.40 14.01 -13.47
CA LEU A 14 -34.69 15.21 -13.92
C LEU A 14 -33.63 14.87 -14.98
N LEU A 15 -32.87 13.79 -14.81
CA LEU A 15 -31.85 13.35 -15.78
C LEU A 15 -32.45 12.93 -17.12
N SER A 16 -33.64 12.33 -17.12
CA SER A 16 -34.34 11.97 -18.36
C SER A 16 -34.73 13.20 -19.20
N SER A 17 -34.97 14.34 -18.54
CA SER A 17 -35.31 15.61 -19.20
C SER A 17 -34.09 16.41 -19.69
N SER A 18 -32.89 16.10 -19.21
CA SER A 18 -31.64 16.80 -19.55
C SER A 18 -30.76 16.05 -20.56
N ALA A 19 -31.09 14.79 -20.90
CA ALA A 19 -30.28 13.92 -21.75
C ALA A 19 -29.89 14.50 -23.13
N GLN A 20 -30.67 15.43 -23.68
CA GLN A 20 -30.34 16.12 -24.94
C GLN A 20 -29.30 17.25 -24.80
N ARG A 21 -29.07 17.77 -23.58
CA ARG A 21 -28.16 18.90 -23.31
C ARG A 21 -26.72 18.47 -23.08
N THR A 22 -26.52 17.16 -22.90
CA THR A 22 -25.24 16.52 -22.72
C THR A 22 -24.93 15.68 -23.98
N MET A 23 -24.44 16.29 -25.07
CA MET A 23 -23.89 15.58 -26.23
C MET A 23 -22.39 15.23 -26.06
N GLY A 24 -22.07 13.93 -25.95
CA GLY A 24 -20.69 13.41 -26.06
C GLY A 24 -19.96 13.03 -24.76
N HIS A 25 -20.66 12.84 -23.64
CA HIS A 25 -20.09 12.86 -22.29
C HIS A 25 -19.69 11.51 -21.69
N SER A 26 -18.71 11.57 -20.78
CA SER A 26 -18.40 10.52 -19.82
C SER A 26 -19.15 10.73 -18.50
N THR A 27 -19.46 9.65 -17.78
CA THR A 27 -19.83 9.74 -16.36
C THR A 27 -18.58 9.60 -15.52
N ILE A 28 -18.36 10.52 -14.58
CA ILE A 28 -17.25 10.48 -13.62
C ILE A 28 -17.85 10.30 -12.23
N PHE A 29 -17.70 9.09 -11.69
CA PHE A 29 -18.08 8.80 -10.31
C PHE A 29 -16.90 9.13 -9.39
N VAL A 30 -17.14 9.94 -8.36
CA VAL A 30 -16.20 10.29 -7.29
C VAL A 30 -16.85 9.87 -5.97
N VAL A 31 -16.20 8.99 -5.23
CA VAL A 31 -16.67 8.54 -3.92
C VAL A 31 -15.77 9.14 -2.85
N ALA A 32 -16.36 9.69 -1.78
CA ALA A 32 -15.65 10.37 -0.70
C ALA A 32 -16.37 10.19 0.64
N LYS A 33 -15.63 10.15 1.75
CA LYS A 33 -16.19 10.41 3.08
C LYS A 33 -15.98 11.87 3.50
N PRO A 34 -16.81 12.39 4.44
CA PRO A 34 -16.60 13.69 5.09
C PRO A 34 -15.19 13.91 5.63
N GLU A 35 -14.55 12.84 6.12
CA GLU A 35 -13.18 12.85 6.67
C GLU A 35 -12.09 12.90 5.57
N ASP A 36 -12.41 12.59 4.30
CA ASP A 36 -11.46 12.30 3.22
C ASP A 36 -11.00 13.54 2.41
N HIS A 37 -10.54 14.62 3.06
CA HIS A 37 -10.07 15.84 2.37
C HIS A 37 -11.08 16.37 1.32
N LEU A 38 -12.36 16.48 1.68
CA LEU A 38 -13.46 16.88 0.79
C LEU A 38 -13.15 18.13 -0.06
N TYR A 39 -12.45 19.10 0.52
CA TYR A 39 -12.02 20.33 -0.15
C TYR A 39 -11.16 20.06 -1.40
N TYR A 40 -10.26 19.07 -1.33
CA TYR A 40 -9.44 18.67 -2.48
C TYR A 40 -10.32 18.13 -3.60
N LEU A 41 -11.30 17.29 -3.27
CA LEU A 41 -12.20 16.68 -4.23
C LEU A 41 -13.10 17.69 -4.92
N GLU A 42 -13.61 18.66 -4.17
CA GLU A 42 -14.42 19.74 -4.71
C GLU A 42 -13.58 20.65 -5.63
N SER A 43 -12.36 21.02 -5.22
CA SER A 43 -11.42 21.78 -6.06
C SER A 43 -11.04 21.01 -7.33
N PHE A 44 -10.70 19.73 -7.18
CA PHE A 44 -10.36 18.81 -8.27
C PHE A 44 -11.51 18.70 -9.28
N THR A 45 -12.73 18.45 -8.80
CA THR A 45 -13.92 18.30 -9.63
C THR A 45 -14.23 19.59 -10.37
N LYS A 46 -14.10 20.75 -9.70
CA LYS A 46 -14.35 22.07 -10.29
C LYS A 46 -13.41 22.38 -11.45
N ASN A 47 -12.12 22.05 -11.35
CA ASN A 47 -11.14 22.26 -12.42
C ASN A 47 -11.39 21.40 -13.67
N ILE A 48 -11.95 20.21 -13.51
CA ILE A 48 -12.29 19.34 -14.65
C ILE A 48 -13.60 19.82 -15.30
N ILE A 49 -14.58 20.20 -14.48
CA ILE A 49 -15.90 20.70 -14.91
C ILE A 49 -15.77 21.92 -15.83
N THR A 50 -14.83 22.84 -15.55
CA THR A 50 -14.67 24.06 -16.35
C THR A 50 -14.22 23.76 -17.78
N GLU A 51 -13.41 22.73 -17.96
CA GLU A 51 -12.77 22.38 -19.23
C GLU A 51 -13.54 21.33 -20.02
N TYR A 52 -14.27 20.45 -19.33
CA TYR A 52 -14.91 19.30 -19.96
C TYR A 52 -16.33 19.07 -19.48
N PRO A 53 -17.30 19.21 -20.38
CA PRO A 53 -18.68 18.90 -20.05
C PRO A 53 -18.76 17.39 -19.78
N SER A 54 -19.31 17.00 -18.63
CA SER A 54 -19.49 15.60 -18.20
C SER A 54 -20.58 15.51 -17.13
N ARG A 55 -21.02 14.28 -16.81
CA ARG A 55 -21.80 14.01 -15.60
C ARG A 55 -20.86 13.65 -14.47
N TYR A 56 -20.83 14.44 -13.41
CA TYR A 56 -20.03 14.23 -12.22
C TYR A 56 -20.93 13.80 -11.07
N ILE A 57 -20.55 12.76 -10.37
CA ILE A 57 -21.35 12.20 -9.27
C ILE A 57 -20.45 12.11 -8.05
N LEU A 58 -20.71 12.95 -7.05
CA LEU A 58 -20.00 12.97 -5.78
C LEU A 58 -20.84 12.25 -4.72
N ILE A 59 -20.35 11.10 -4.25
CA ILE A 59 -21.04 10.26 -3.27
C ILE A 59 -20.41 10.49 -1.88
N LYS A 60 -21.22 10.91 -0.91
CA LYS A 60 -20.84 11.28 0.46
C LYS A 60 -21.59 10.40 1.48
N GLU A 61 -20.85 9.69 2.36
CA GLU A 61 -21.46 8.97 3.49
C GLU A 61 -21.59 9.89 4.71
N GLU A 62 -22.78 10.05 5.27
CA GLU A 62 -22.98 10.74 6.54
C GLU A 62 -23.05 9.72 7.69
N ALA A 63 -22.01 9.72 8.53
CA ALA A 63 -21.88 8.75 9.61
C ALA A 63 -22.70 9.12 10.86
N ASN A 64 -22.96 10.42 11.07
CA ASN A 64 -23.53 10.94 12.33
C ASN A 64 -25.00 11.36 12.22
N ALA A 65 -25.70 10.94 11.17
CA ALA A 65 -27.11 11.26 11.00
C ALA A 65 -28.01 10.51 11.98
N GLU A 66 -28.95 11.23 12.61
CA GLU A 66 -29.95 10.65 13.52
C GLU A 66 -31.02 9.80 12.80
N ARG A 67 -31.22 10.01 11.49
CA ARG A 67 -32.22 9.31 10.69
C ARG A 67 -31.60 8.82 9.40
N GLU A 68 -32.03 7.65 8.93
CA GLU A 68 -31.60 7.14 7.65
C GLU A 68 -32.12 7.97 6.48
N PHE A 69 -31.27 8.20 5.49
CA PHE A 69 -31.65 8.88 4.25
C PHE A 69 -30.79 8.45 3.07
N LEU A 70 -31.34 8.65 1.88
CA LEU A 70 -30.64 8.54 0.60
C LEU A 70 -31.13 9.64 -0.33
N LYS A 71 -30.41 10.77 -0.31
CA LYS A 71 -30.81 11.99 -1.00
C LYS A 71 -29.75 12.39 -2.02
N ALA A 72 -30.16 13.18 -3.00
CA ALA A 72 -29.27 13.66 -4.02
C ALA A 72 -29.68 15.05 -4.51
N LYS A 73 -28.72 15.77 -5.08
CA LYS A 73 -28.87 17.15 -5.56
C LYS A 73 -28.22 17.26 -6.94
N LEU A 74 -28.96 17.74 -7.92
CA LEU A 74 -28.47 17.99 -9.29
C LEU A 74 -28.25 19.49 -9.51
N THR A 75 -27.05 19.85 -9.95
CA THR A 75 -26.67 21.21 -10.33
C THR A 75 -26.17 21.21 -11.77
N PHE A 76 -26.64 22.15 -12.58
CA PHE A 76 -26.10 22.37 -13.92
C PHE A 76 -25.01 23.43 -13.86
N LEU A 77 -23.81 23.07 -14.30
CA LEU A 77 -22.65 23.98 -14.29
C LEU A 77 -22.27 24.29 -15.74
N GLU A 78 -22.19 25.57 -16.08
CA GLU A 78 -21.74 26.01 -17.41
C GLU A 78 -20.24 25.72 -17.55
N THR A 79 -19.85 25.06 -18.65
CA THR A 79 -18.43 24.91 -19.01
C THR A 79 -17.92 26.18 -19.67
N ALA A 80 -16.59 26.40 -19.72
CA ALA A 80 -15.88 27.54 -20.34
C ALA A 80 -16.77 28.64 -20.96
N LYS A 81 -16.69 29.87 -20.42
CA LYS A 81 -17.54 31.02 -20.78
C LYS A 81 -17.90 31.07 -22.27
N GLY A 82 -19.19 30.94 -22.60
CA GLY A 82 -19.70 31.08 -23.97
C GLY A 82 -19.78 29.78 -24.78
N SER A 83 -19.47 28.62 -24.18
CA SER A 83 -19.53 27.32 -24.88
C SER A 83 -20.96 26.75 -25.03
N ASN A 84 -21.96 27.30 -24.33
CA ASN A 84 -23.35 26.79 -24.29
C ASN A 84 -23.45 25.29 -23.90
N ARG A 85 -22.40 24.73 -23.28
CA ARG A 85 -22.35 23.35 -22.79
C ARG A 85 -22.45 23.34 -21.27
N PHE A 86 -23.08 22.32 -20.72
CA PHE A 86 -23.30 22.18 -19.28
C PHE A 86 -22.79 20.83 -18.77
N CYS A 87 -22.21 20.83 -17.57
CA CYS A 87 -22.01 19.65 -16.75
C CYS A 87 -23.23 19.40 -15.87
N GLU A 88 -23.54 18.13 -15.66
CA GLU A 88 -24.44 17.70 -14.60
C GLU A 88 -23.59 17.35 -13.37
N PHE A 89 -23.70 18.12 -12.31
CA PHE A 89 -23.04 17.84 -11.03
C PHE A 89 -24.07 17.29 -10.04
N ILE A 90 -23.93 16.02 -9.71
CA ILE A 90 -24.85 15.27 -8.83
C ILE A 90 -24.13 15.00 -7.53
N GLU A 91 -24.61 15.58 -6.43
CA GLU A 91 -24.17 15.21 -5.09
C GLU A 91 -25.15 14.17 -4.54
N ILE A 92 -24.64 13.07 -3.99
CA ILE A 92 -25.43 12.02 -3.33
C ILE A 92 -24.96 11.92 -1.89
N GLU A 93 -25.88 12.05 -0.94
CA GLU A 93 -25.63 11.89 0.49
C GLU A 93 -26.45 10.72 1.02
N PHE A 94 -25.83 9.84 1.78
CA PHE A 94 -26.47 8.63 2.30
C PHE A 94 -25.97 8.25 3.69
N THR A 95 -26.82 7.57 4.46
CA THR A 95 -26.45 6.96 5.74
C THR A 95 -26.00 5.51 5.58
N LYS A 96 -25.20 4.99 6.51
CA LYS A 96 -24.57 3.65 6.43
C LYS A 96 -25.51 2.50 6.03
N GLY A 97 -26.76 2.49 6.50
CA GLY A 97 -27.73 1.44 6.15
C GLY A 97 -28.25 1.47 4.70
N GLN A 98 -28.04 2.58 3.98
CA GLN A 98 -28.52 2.74 2.59
C GLN A 98 -27.49 2.30 1.53
N LYS A 99 -26.36 1.69 1.94
CA LYS A 99 -25.25 1.30 1.05
C LYS A 99 -25.69 0.43 -0.12
N GLU A 100 -26.39 -0.67 0.16
CA GLU A 100 -26.85 -1.61 -0.87
C GLU A 100 -27.88 -0.97 -1.81
N ARG A 101 -28.78 -0.15 -1.26
CA ARG A 101 -29.80 0.57 -2.05
C ARG A 101 -29.16 1.60 -2.99
N LEU A 102 -28.14 2.32 -2.53
CA LEU A 102 -27.39 3.23 -3.39
C LEU A 102 -26.62 2.43 -4.44
N ALA A 103 -25.90 1.37 -4.08
CA ALA A 103 -25.12 0.54 -5.01
C ALA A 103 -25.97 0.02 -6.19
N THR A 104 -27.18 -0.49 -5.91
CA THR A 104 -28.14 -0.94 -6.94
C THR A 104 -28.71 0.18 -7.81
N SER A 105 -28.63 1.43 -7.35
CA SER A 105 -29.12 2.60 -8.07
C SER A 105 -28.05 3.25 -8.97
N LEU A 106 -26.76 2.96 -8.76
CA LEU A 106 -25.64 3.63 -9.46
C LEU A 106 -25.66 3.44 -10.98
N SER A 107 -26.08 2.27 -11.46
CA SER A 107 -26.19 1.97 -12.89
C SER A 107 -27.16 2.88 -13.64
N LYS A 108 -28.14 3.48 -12.95
CA LYS A 108 -29.11 4.41 -13.56
C LYS A 108 -28.51 5.78 -13.87
N PHE A 109 -27.35 6.09 -13.30
CA PHE A 109 -26.64 7.33 -13.60
C PHE A 109 -25.62 7.19 -14.74
N ALA A 110 -25.25 5.97 -15.10
CA ALA A 110 -24.28 5.65 -16.15
C ALA A 110 -24.72 6.17 -17.53
N LEU A 111 -23.75 6.55 -18.36
CA LEU A 111 -23.97 7.03 -19.73
C LEU A 111 -23.35 6.06 -20.75
N PRO A 112 -23.96 5.86 -21.93
CA PRO A 112 -23.57 4.76 -22.83
C PRO A 112 -22.15 4.81 -23.43
N LYS A 113 -21.44 5.95 -23.38
CA LYS A 113 -20.20 6.15 -24.17
C LYS A 113 -18.91 5.94 -23.40
N LEU A 114 -18.81 6.35 -22.14
CA LEU A 114 -17.61 6.21 -21.30
C LEU A 114 -17.98 6.41 -19.83
N ASP A 115 -17.88 5.37 -19.01
CA ASP A 115 -18.05 5.51 -17.55
C ASP A 115 -16.68 5.36 -16.90
N VAL A 116 -16.16 6.48 -16.42
CA VAL A 116 -14.92 6.57 -15.64
C VAL A 116 -15.29 6.53 -14.18
N PHE A 117 -14.85 5.50 -13.48
CA PHE A 117 -14.94 5.46 -12.04
C PHE A 117 -13.63 5.94 -11.43
N LEU A 118 -13.68 7.08 -10.74
CA LEU A 118 -12.57 7.59 -9.97
C LEU A 118 -12.70 7.10 -8.52
N VAL A 119 -11.77 6.23 -8.13
CA VAL A 119 -11.70 5.60 -6.81
C VAL A 119 -10.77 6.40 -5.92
N ILE A 120 -11.33 7.08 -4.92
CA ILE A 120 -10.56 7.78 -3.89
C ILE A 120 -10.95 7.09 -2.58
N TRP A 121 -10.04 6.25 -2.07
CA TRP A 121 -10.40 5.22 -1.10
C TRP A 121 -9.58 5.34 0.17
N GLN A 122 -10.27 5.50 1.30
CA GLN A 122 -9.70 5.26 2.61
C GLN A 122 -10.57 4.21 3.35
N LYS A 123 -9.98 3.02 3.55
CA LYS A 123 -10.43 1.83 4.30
C LYS A 123 -11.19 0.73 3.54
N GLU A 124 -10.49 -0.41 3.41
CA GLU A 124 -10.76 -1.65 2.65
C GLU A 124 -12.19 -2.22 2.60
N ASN A 125 -13.06 -1.90 3.57
CA ASN A 125 -14.30 -2.65 3.77
C ASN A 125 -15.58 -1.83 3.81
N GLU A 126 -15.50 -0.50 3.92
CA GLU A 126 -16.70 0.27 4.19
C GLU A 126 -17.57 0.48 2.95
N HIS A 127 -17.02 0.32 1.75
CA HIS A 127 -17.68 0.67 0.50
C HIS A 127 -17.63 -0.44 -0.57
N LYS A 128 -17.35 -1.70 -0.18
CA LYS A 128 -17.29 -2.84 -1.10
C LYS A 128 -18.51 -2.92 -2.04
N PRO A 129 -19.76 -2.72 -1.59
CA PRO A 129 -20.93 -2.73 -2.48
C PRO A 129 -20.84 -1.69 -3.60
N PHE A 130 -20.32 -0.49 -3.33
CA PHE A 130 -20.14 0.56 -4.33
C PHE A 130 -19.02 0.22 -5.30
N PHE A 131 -17.88 -0.26 -4.79
CA PHE A 131 -16.78 -0.70 -5.64
C PHE A 131 -17.24 -1.82 -6.58
N ASP A 132 -17.96 -2.81 -6.06
CA ASP A 132 -18.51 -3.93 -6.85
C ASP A 132 -19.55 -3.47 -7.88
N ALA A 133 -20.42 -2.52 -7.52
CA ALA A 133 -21.38 -1.95 -8.47
C ALA A 133 -20.69 -1.15 -9.59
N LEU A 134 -19.78 -0.24 -9.22
CA LEU A 134 -19.14 0.69 -10.15
C LEU A 134 -18.12 -0.03 -11.06
N LYS A 135 -17.25 -0.90 -10.51
CA LYS A 135 -16.27 -1.64 -11.32
C LYS A 135 -16.91 -2.48 -12.43
N ASN A 136 -18.15 -2.94 -12.20
CA ASN A 136 -18.89 -3.82 -13.11
C ASN A 136 -19.67 -3.07 -14.18
N ILE A 137 -19.83 -1.75 -14.08
CA ILE A 137 -20.47 -0.93 -15.12
C ILE A 137 -19.45 -0.08 -15.86
N SER A 138 -18.39 0.37 -15.17
CA SER A 138 -17.36 1.23 -15.75
C SER A 138 -16.61 0.62 -16.93
N THR A 139 -16.24 1.46 -17.89
CA THR A 139 -15.27 1.15 -18.94
C THR A 139 -13.84 1.45 -18.50
N ARG A 140 -13.69 2.25 -17.43
CA ARG A 140 -12.39 2.60 -16.85
C ARG A 140 -12.47 2.82 -15.35
N VAL A 141 -11.46 2.37 -14.61
CA VAL A 141 -11.31 2.57 -13.17
C VAL A 141 -9.98 3.28 -12.90
N ILE A 142 -10.01 4.47 -12.32
CA ILE A 142 -8.83 5.26 -11.98
C ILE A 142 -8.70 5.31 -10.46
N PHE A 143 -7.59 4.84 -9.92
CA PHE A 143 -7.30 4.88 -8.49
C PHE A 143 -6.55 6.17 -8.11
N ASP A 144 -6.72 6.65 -6.89
CA ASP A 144 -5.79 7.62 -6.27
C ASP A 144 -4.93 6.89 -5.25
N ALA A 145 -3.84 6.28 -5.74
CA ALA A 145 -2.96 5.47 -4.92
C ALA A 145 -2.28 6.23 -3.79
N GLU A 146 -2.03 7.53 -4.01
CA GLU A 146 -1.37 8.43 -3.06
C GLU A 146 -2.03 8.46 -1.67
N TYR A 147 -3.32 8.09 -1.59
CA TYR A 147 -4.09 8.04 -0.35
C TYR A 147 -4.48 6.62 0.09
N ALA A 148 -3.98 5.60 -0.60
CA ALA A 148 -4.20 4.22 -0.17
C ALA A 148 -3.39 3.91 1.10
N LEU A 149 -3.91 2.98 1.90
CA LEU A 149 -3.25 2.45 3.10
C LEU A 149 -2.02 1.58 2.77
N ASP A 150 -2.07 0.86 1.64
CA ASP A 150 -1.06 -0.13 1.29
C ASP A 150 -0.97 -0.26 -0.25
N PRO A 151 0.21 -0.13 -0.87
CA PRO A 151 0.40 -0.45 -2.29
C PRO A 151 -0.12 -1.84 -2.68
N ASP A 152 0.03 -2.85 -1.83
CA ASP A 152 -0.40 -4.24 -2.11
C ASP A 152 -1.93 -4.33 -2.22
N LEU A 153 -2.63 -3.49 -1.45
CA LEU A 153 -4.09 -3.40 -1.52
C LEU A 153 -4.56 -2.82 -2.86
N ILE A 154 -3.89 -1.77 -3.35
CA ILE A 154 -4.22 -1.19 -4.66
C ILE A 154 -4.12 -2.29 -5.71
N LEU A 155 -3.04 -3.08 -5.69
CA LEU A 155 -2.89 -4.18 -6.62
C LEU A 155 -4.03 -5.18 -6.53
N LYS A 156 -4.44 -5.58 -5.32
CA LYS A 156 -5.59 -6.46 -5.14
C LYS A 156 -6.87 -5.90 -5.78
N TYR A 157 -7.13 -4.60 -5.67
CA TYR A 157 -8.29 -3.99 -6.34
C TYR A 157 -8.14 -3.91 -7.85
N ILE A 158 -6.95 -3.57 -8.34
CA ILE A 158 -6.64 -3.61 -9.78
C ILE A 158 -6.95 -5.00 -10.36
N HIS A 159 -6.60 -6.07 -9.65
CA HIS A 159 -6.89 -7.45 -10.07
C HIS A 159 -8.40 -7.80 -10.05
N GLN A 160 -9.21 -7.07 -9.29
CA GLN A 160 -10.67 -7.25 -9.25
C GLN A 160 -11.40 -6.46 -10.34
N VAL A 161 -10.71 -5.53 -11.03
CA VAL A 161 -11.29 -4.79 -12.15
C VAL A 161 -11.48 -5.75 -13.33
N PRO A 162 -12.67 -5.82 -13.95
CA PRO A 162 -12.90 -6.68 -15.11
C PRO A 162 -11.94 -6.34 -16.26
N LYS A 163 -11.41 -7.34 -16.96
CA LYS A 163 -10.46 -7.16 -18.09
C LYS A 163 -10.98 -6.25 -19.22
N ARG A 164 -12.30 -6.08 -19.33
CA ARG A 164 -12.96 -5.17 -20.29
C ARG A 164 -12.83 -3.69 -19.93
N ALA A 165 -12.47 -3.39 -18.69
CA ALA A 165 -12.29 -2.04 -18.19
C ALA A 165 -10.79 -1.76 -18.06
N SER A 166 -10.37 -0.57 -18.47
CA SER A 166 -8.99 -0.13 -18.27
C SER A 166 -8.77 0.38 -16.85
N VAL A 167 -7.50 0.41 -16.45
CA VAL A 167 -7.08 0.83 -15.13
C VAL A 167 -6.12 2.02 -15.25
N GLY A 168 -6.27 3.00 -14.37
CA GLY A 168 -5.37 4.15 -14.25
C GLY A 168 -5.07 4.48 -12.78
N ASP A 169 -4.11 5.38 -12.58
CA ASP A 169 -3.73 5.94 -11.28
C ASP A 169 -3.46 7.44 -11.39
N LEU A 170 -4.08 8.26 -10.53
CA LEU A 170 -3.89 9.72 -10.47
C LEU A 170 -2.48 10.12 -10.06
N SER A 171 -1.74 9.26 -9.37
CA SER A 171 -0.35 9.53 -8.95
C SER A 171 0.55 9.84 -10.15
N TYR A 172 0.28 9.20 -11.29
CA TYR A 172 0.91 9.49 -12.59
C TYR A 172 0.76 10.98 -12.96
N THR A 173 -0.46 11.49 -12.89
CA THR A 173 -0.79 12.88 -13.20
C THR A 173 -0.17 13.84 -12.18
N ARG A 174 -0.15 13.48 -10.89
CA ARG A 174 0.43 14.33 -9.83
C ARG A 174 1.92 14.61 -10.06
N ALA A 175 2.64 13.64 -10.63
CA ALA A 175 4.05 13.77 -10.98
C ALA A 175 4.29 14.41 -12.37
N PHE A 176 3.26 14.85 -13.09
CA PHE A 176 3.39 15.33 -14.49
C PHE A 176 4.39 16.47 -14.64
N SER A 177 4.27 17.54 -13.86
CA SER A 177 5.15 18.71 -13.97
C SER A 177 6.63 18.35 -13.78
N ILE A 178 6.92 17.47 -12.82
CA ILE A 178 8.29 16.98 -12.58
C ILE A 178 8.78 16.16 -13.77
N ARG A 179 7.93 15.26 -14.30
CA ARG A 179 8.30 14.42 -15.45
C ARG A 179 8.57 15.21 -16.72
N GLU A 180 7.79 16.25 -17.01
CA GLU A 180 8.03 17.11 -18.18
C GLU A 180 9.39 17.81 -18.07
N ILE A 181 9.73 18.32 -16.88
CA ILE A 181 11.06 18.91 -16.62
C ILE A 181 12.15 17.85 -16.80
N LEU A 182 11.99 16.66 -16.23
CA LEU A 182 12.96 15.58 -16.36
C LEU A 182 13.12 15.12 -17.82
N ILE A 183 12.04 14.99 -18.59
CA ILE A 183 12.11 14.66 -20.01
C ILE A 183 12.89 15.75 -20.75
N LYS A 184 12.57 17.02 -20.54
CA LYS A 184 13.23 18.14 -21.20
C LYS A 184 14.73 18.20 -20.88
N GLU A 185 15.09 18.04 -19.61
CA GLU A 185 16.48 18.16 -19.15
C GLU A 185 17.30 16.92 -19.51
N LEU A 186 16.79 15.71 -19.22
CA LEU A 186 17.58 14.47 -19.33
C LEU A 186 17.67 13.92 -20.75
N THR A 187 16.82 14.38 -21.67
CA THR A 187 16.98 14.07 -23.10
C THR A 187 18.03 14.93 -23.79
N ALA A 188 18.54 15.97 -23.12
CA ALA A 188 19.64 16.75 -23.65
C ALA A 188 20.88 15.84 -23.81
N PRO A 189 21.59 15.86 -24.96
CA PRO A 189 22.68 14.92 -25.25
C PRO A 189 23.77 14.85 -24.17
N GLN A 190 24.06 15.98 -23.53
CA GLN A 190 25.03 16.09 -22.44
C GLN A 190 24.59 15.39 -21.13
N LEU A 191 23.29 15.14 -20.95
CA LEU A 191 22.69 14.55 -19.75
C LEU A 191 22.20 13.12 -19.93
N ALA A 192 22.08 12.65 -21.18
CA ALA A 192 21.73 11.26 -21.47
C ALA A 192 22.62 10.22 -20.73
N PRO A 193 23.95 10.41 -20.57
CA PRO A 193 24.77 9.47 -19.82
C PRO A 193 24.42 9.38 -18.32
N VAL A 194 23.85 10.43 -17.73
CA VAL A 194 23.45 10.45 -16.32
C VAL A 194 22.27 9.52 -16.08
N ILE A 195 21.25 9.59 -16.95
CA ILE A 195 20.09 8.70 -16.83
C ILE A 195 20.47 7.24 -17.12
N ASP A 196 21.38 6.99 -18.08
CA ASP A 196 21.78 5.63 -18.43
C ASP A 196 22.68 4.94 -17.37
N ASN A 197 23.40 5.72 -16.56
CA ASN A 197 24.46 5.18 -15.68
C ASN A 197 24.39 5.66 -14.23
N PHE A 198 23.27 6.22 -13.76
CA PHE A 198 23.17 6.58 -12.35
C PHE A 198 23.29 5.33 -11.46
N HIS A 199 24.03 5.44 -10.37
CA HIS A 199 24.11 4.40 -9.33
C HIS A 199 23.27 4.77 -8.10
N THR A 200 22.93 6.04 -7.92
CA THR A 200 22.08 6.49 -6.81
C THR A 200 21.02 7.46 -7.32
N LEU A 201 19.77 7.24 -6.94
CA LEU A 201 18.67 8.18 -7.09
C LEU A 201 18.17 8.56 -5.70
N LYS A 202 18.15 9.84 -5.35
CA LYS A 202 17.54 10.33 -4.11
C LYS A 202 16.30 11.14 -4.43
N ILE A 203 15.24 10.93 -3.68
CA ILE A 203 13.98 11.68 -3.79
C ILE A 203 13.59 12.13 -2.39
N ARG A 204 13.44 13.45 -2.21
CA ARG A 204 12.88 14.03 -0.99
C ARG A 204 11.48 14.52 -1.23
N TYR A 205 10.58 14.20 -0.32
CA TYR A 205 9.18 14.59 -0.39
C TYR A 205 8.76 15.40 0.83
N ASN A 206 7.74 16.23 0.67
CA ASN A 206 7.16 16.99 1.77
C ASN A 206 6.44 16.02 2.73
N PRO A 207 6.76 16.00 4.04
CA PRO A 207 6.21 15.02 4.97
C PRO A 207 4.68 14.99 4.98
N CYS A 208 4.14 13.80 5.26
CA CYS A 208 2.70 13.54 5.26
C CYS A 208 2.21 13.36 6.70
N GLN A 209 1.36 14.25 7.21
CA GLN A 209 0.90 14.18 8.60
C GLN A 209 -0.35 13.29 8.76
N TYR A 210 -1.18 13.18 7.72
CA TYR A 210 -2.49 12.53 7.78
C TYR A 210 -2.62 11.31 6.86
N ARG A 211 -1.51 10.81 6.31
CA ARG A 211 -1.55 9.72 5.32
C ARG A 211 -1.41 8.34 5.92
N CYS A 212 -1.94 7.39 5.15
CA CYS A 212 -2.15 6.01 5.53
C CYS A 212 -1.02 5.05 5.10
N SER A 213 -0.09 5.47 4.22
CA SER A 213 1.07 4.68 3.78
C SER A 213 2.39 5.27 4.29
N ASP A 214 3.37 4.42 4.62
CA ASP A 214 4.69 4.84 5.11
C ASP A 214 5.59 5.47 4.01
N ILE A 215 5.12 5.47 2.75
CA ILE A 215 5.86 5.97 1.59
C ILE A 215 4.89 6.69 0.65
N PRO A 216 5.18 7.92 0.19
CA PRO A 216 4.37 8.59 -0.82
C PRO A 216 4.47 7.86 -2.16
N ILE A 217 3.33 7.52 -2.73
CA ILE A 217 3.26 6.77 -3.99
C ILE A 217 3.90 7.56 -5.14
N GLN A 218 3.76 8.89 -5.16
CA GLN A 218 4.43 9.76 -6.14
C GLN A 218 5.95 9.51 -6.20
N SER A 219 6.60 9.34 -5.05
CA SER A 219 8.05 9.10 -4.96
C SER A 219 8.42 7.71 -5.48
N LEU A 220 7.65 6.67 -5.10
CA LEU A 220 7.83 5.30 -5.60
C LEU A 220 7.65 5.24 -7.12
N TYR A 221 6.59 5.88 -7.59
CA TYR A 221 6.24 5.99 -9.00
C TYR A 221 7.37 6.66 -9.80
N LEU A 222 7.89 7.78 -9.31
CA LEU A 222 8.94 8.52 -10.01
C LEU A 222 10.27 7.74 -10.00
N ALA A 223 10.60 7.09 -8.89
CA ALA A 223 11.77 6.24 -8.78
C ALA A 223 11.73 5.09 -9.80
N GLN A 224 10.59 4.38 -9.89
CA GLN A 224 10.45 3.29 -10.83
C GLN A 224 10.41 3.76 -12.29
N TRP A 225 9.76 4.90 -12.56
CA TRP A 225 9.70 5.44 -13.92
C TRP A 225 11.11 5.76 -14.45
N LEU A 226 11.97 6.39 -13.63
CA LEU A 226 13.38 6.62 -13.98
C LEU A 226 14.18 5.32 -14.07
N ALA A 227 13.91 4.36 -13.19
CA ALA A 227 14.56 3.05 -13.24
C ALA A 227 14.26 2.30 -14.54
N ILE A 228 13.01 2.33 -15.03
CA ILE A 228 12.63 1.77 -16.33
C ILE A 228 13.37 2.46 -17.47
N TRP A 229 13.46 3.80 -17.44
CA TRP A 229 14.20 4.56 -18.44
C TRP A 229 15.68 4.12 -18.48
N ALA A 230 16.28 3.91 -17.30
CA ALA A 230 17.65 3.40 -17.15
C ALA A 230 17.81 1.88 -17.30
N LYS A 231 16.75 1.14 -17.66
CA LYS A 231 16.75 -0.33 -17.81
C LYS A 231 17.22 -1.07 -16.54
N LEU A 232 16.83 -0.57 -15.37
CA LEU A 232 17.12 -1.14 -14.07
C LEU A 232 16.00 -2.09 -13.63
N ASN A 233 16.40 -3.22 -13.03
CA ASN A 233 15.47 -4.21 -12.49
C ASN A 233 15.47 -4.13 -10.96
N PRO A 234 14.31 -3.96 -10.30
CA PRO A 234 14.25 -3.93 -8.86
C PRO A 234 14.50 -5.34 -8.29
N LEU A 235 15.24 -5.41 -7.18
CA LEU A 235 15.63 -6.65 -6.52
C LEU A 235 14.90 -6.83 -5.19
N PHE A 236 14.93 -5.81 -4.34
CA PHE A 236 14.19 -5.76 -3.08
C PHE A 236 14.08 -4.31 -2.63
N LYS A 237 13.15 -4.05 -1.70
CA LYS A 237 13.03 -2.75 -1.05
C LYS A 237 13.10 -2.89 0.45
N THR A 238 13.65 -1.87 1.10
CA THR A 238 13.66 -1.73 2.55
C THR A 238 12.96 -0.44 2.95
N HIS A 239 12.35 -0.44 4.12
CA HIS A 239 11.77 0.76 4.70
C HIS A 239 12.14 0.84 6.17
N HIS A 240 12.63 2.01 6.58
CA HIS A 240 13.11 2.32 7.91
C HIS A 240 12.80 3.78 8.25
N HIS A 241 12.02 4.00 9.31
CA HIS A 241 11.50 5.33 9.68
C HIS A 241 10.90 6.05 8.47
N ASN A 242 11.49 7.19 8.09
CA ASN A 242 10.97 8.05 7.04
C ASN A 242 11.74 7.84 5.73
N HIS A 243 12.48 6.73 5.62
CA HIS A 243 13.38 6.42 4.52
C HIS A 243 13.06 5.04 3.92
N THR A 244 12.78 5.01 2.62
CA THR A 244 12.68 3.80 1.81
C THR A 244 13.87 3.68 0.87
N LYS A 245 14.52 2.51 0.85
CA LYS A 245 15.51 2.18 -0.17
C LYS A 245 14.96 1.14 -1.12
N ILE A 246 15.16 1.34 -2.42
CA ILE A 246 14.86 0.35 -3.45
C ILE A 246 16.18 -0.03 -4.08
N PHE A 247 16.54 -1.30 -3.97
CA PHE A 247 17.76 -1.85 -4.55
C PHE A 247 17.44 -2.37 -5.93
N TYR A 248 18.18 -1.88 -6.92
CA TYR A 248 18.17 -2.36 -8.30
C TYR A 248 19.46 -3.12 -8.59
N ASN A 249 19.50 -3.84 -9.71
CA ASN A 249 20.69 -4.55 -10.18
C ASN A 249 21.98 -3.72 -10.27
N LYS A 250 21.91 -2.41 -10.54
CA LYS A 250 23.09 -1.53 -10.68
C LYS A 250 22.96 -0.18 -9.96
N ALA A 251 21.86 0.05 -9.26
CA ALA A 251 21.58 1.33 -8.63
C ALA A 251 20.77 1.17 -7.35
N THR A 252 20.70 2.21 -6.54
CA THR A 252 19.82 2.29 -5.38
C THR A 252 19.01 3.57 -5.44
N ALA A 253 17.69 3.47 -5.28
CA ALA A 253 16.84 4.63 -5.01
C ALA A 253 16.67 4.80 -3.49
N ILE A 254 16.74 6.03 -3.03
CA ILE A 254 16.60 6.49 -1.65
C ILE A 254 15.44 7.49 -1.65
N ILE A 255 14.36 7.18 -0.93
CA ILE A 255 13.19 8.04 -0.81
C ILE A 255 13.08 8.42 0.65
N GLU A 256 13.15 9.71 0.97
CA GLU A 256 13.15 10.19 2.34
C GLU A 256 12.30 11.46 2.53
N GLU A 257 11.87 11.72 3.75
CA GLU A 257 11.20 12.97 4.10
C GLU A 257 12.16 14.17 4.05
N GLY A 258 11.66 15.29 3.55
CA GLY A 258 12.30 16.60 3.64
C GLY A 258 11.84 17.40 4.86
N GLU A 259 12.36 18.62 4.99
CA GLU A 259 11.84 19.58 5.98
C GLU A 259 10.43 20.03 5.60
N GLN A 260 9.50 20.00 6.56
CA GLN A 260 8.10 20.37 6.32
C GLN A 260 7.98 21.78 5.70
N ASN A 261 7.33 21.85 4.55
CA ASN A 261 6.91 23.10 3.93
C ASN A 261 5.37 23.19 3.97
N LYS A 262 4.85 24.24 4.60
CA LYS A 262 3.40 24.46 4.78
C LYS A 262 2.71 24.96 3.51
N ASP A 263 3.45 25.60 2.62
CA ASP A 263 2.95 26.14 1.35
C ASP A 263 2.96 25.09 0.23
N LEU A 264 3.46 23.88 0.53
CA LEU A 264 3.50 22.75 -0.38
C LEU A 264 2.57 21.65 0.14
N GLY A 265 1.81 21.02 -0.76
CA GLY A 265 0.97 19.88 -0.39
C GLY A 265 1.81 18.68 0.12
N GLU A 266 1.22 17.84 0.96
CA GLU A 266 1.86 16.62 1.46
C GLU A 266 2.30 15.69 0.30
N GLY A 267 3.40 14.95 0.50
CA GLY A 267 3.94 13.96 -0.44
C GLY A 267 4.47 14.55 -1.75
N LYS A 268 4.39 15.87 -1.95
CA LYS A 268 4.95 16.52 -3.13
C LYS A 268 6.47 16.39 -3.13
N ILE A 269 7.02 16.09 -4.30
CA ILE A 269 8.47 16.03 -4.51
C ILE A 269 9.07 17.41 -4.27
N MET A 270 10.01 17.49 -3.32
CA MET A 270 10.77 18.69 -2.98
C MET A 270 12.12 18.72 -3.68
N GLU A 271 12.76 17.56 -3.79
CA GLU A 271 14.09 17.40 -4.36
C GLU A 271 14.22 16.03 -5.02
N LEU A 272 14.96 15.97 -6.12
CA LEU A 272 15.38 14.75 -6.78
C LEU A 272 16.84 14.91 -7.21
N GLU A 273 17.70 13.99 -6.78
CA GLU A 273 19.11 13.96 -7.14
C GLU A 273 19.44 12.63 -7.80
N MET A 274 19.98 12.65 -9.02
CA MET A 274 20.55 11.48 -9.68
C MET A 274 22.06 11.59 -9.70
N ILE A 275 22.74 10.57 -9.21
CA ILE A 275 24.20 10.52 -9.09
C ILE A 275 24.71 9.41 -10.00
N GLY A 276 25.41 9.83 -11.04
CA GLY A 276 26.19 8.96 -11.92
C GLY A 276 27.69 9.05 -11.61
N PRO A 277 28.51 8.29 -12.36
CA PRO A 277 29.94 8.15 -12.08
C PRO A 277 30.74 9.44 -12.24
N THR A 278 30.33 10.32 -13.16
CA THR A 278 31.06 11.56 -13.50
C THR A 278 30.23 12.82 -13.30
N HIS A 279 28.92 12.68 -13.26
CA HIS A 279 27.97 13.79 -13.23
C HIS A 279 26.84 13.48 -12.26
N SER A 280 26.30 14.50 -11.61
CA SER A 280 25.01 14.43 -10.93
C SER A 280 24.04 15.47 -11.48
N PHE A 281 22.76 15.11 -11.48
CA PHE A 281 21.65 15.99 -11.83
C PHE A 281 20.83 16.25 -10.57
N LEU A 282 20.55 17.52 -10.30
CA LEU A 282 19.71 17.95 -9.18
C LEU A 282 18.49 18.68 -9.73
N LEU A 283 17.32 18.29 -9.26
CA LEU A 283 16.07 19.02 -9.38
C LEU A 283 15.60 19.37 -7.98
N LYS A 284 15.30 20.64 -7.71
CA LYS A 284 14.84 21.07 -6.38
C LYS A 284 13.81 22.19 -6.48
N ARG A 285 12.81 22.19 -5.60
CA ARG A 285 11.89 23.32 -5.46
C ARG A 285 12.59 24.52 -4.82
N ASP A 286 12.25 25.71 -5.28
CA ASP A 286 12.67 26.95 -4.64
C ASP A 286 12.04 27.04 -3.23
N LYS A 287 12.84 27.47 -2.25
CA LYS A 287 12.40 27.54 -0.84
C LYS A 287 11.35 28.63 -0.60
N THR A 288 11.40 29.71 -1.36
CA THR A 288 10.55 30.89 -1.22
C THR A 288 9.37 30.88 -2.18
N GLN A 289 9.51 30.18 -3.32
CA GLN A 289 8.48 30.04 -4.35
C GLN A 289 8.31 28.55 -4.68
N PRO A 290 7.55 27.78 -3.88
CA PRO A 290 7.46 26.33 -4.05
C PRO A 290 6.91 25.89 -5.42
N ASP A 291 6.20 26.76 -6.13
CA ASP A 291 5.75 26.60 -7.52
C ASP A 291 6.91 26.66 -8.54
N ARG A 292 8.11 27.06 -8.13
CA ARG A 292 9.31 27.04 -8.96
C ARG A 292 10.19 25.86 -8.68
N ILE A 293 10.70 25.28 -9.76
CA ILE A 293 11.66 24.18 -9.76
C ILE A 293 12.94 24.67 -10.42
N LEU A 294 14.06 24.41 -9.76
CA LEU A 294 15.39 24.69 -10.24
C LEU A 294 16.07 23.37 -10.60
N THR A 295 16.76 23.31 -11.73
CA THR A 295 17.58 22.16 -12.14
C THR A 295 19.01 22.57 -12.32
N SER A 296 19.95 21.73 -11.91
CA SER A 296 21.38 21.96 -12.11
C SER A 296 22.13 20.65 -12.33
N ILE A 297 23.28 20.76 -12.96
CA ILE A 297 24.17 19.65 -13.29
C ILE A 297 25.49 19.91 -12.60
N LYS A 298 26.01 18.91 -11.91
CA LYS A 298 27.35 18.95 -11.30
C LYS A 298 28.26 17.96 -12.01
N ALA A 299 29.45 18.42 -12.39
CA ALA A 299 30.52 17.63 -13.01
C ALA A 299 31.84 17.92 -12.29
N GLY A 300 32.29 17.00 -11.43
CA GLY A 300 33.38 17.29 -10.48
C GLY A 300 33.02 18.45 -9.55
N ASP A 301 33.86 19.51 -9.53
CA ASP A 301 33.62 20.72 -8.73
C ASP A 301 32.79 21.80 -9.44
N LYS A 302 32.50 21.62 -10.73
CA LYS A 302 31.74 22.60 -11.51
C LYS A 302 30.24 22.32 -11.41
N THR A 303 29.46 23.36 -11.15
CA THR A 303 27.98 23.32 -11.15
C THR A 303 27.48 24.26 -12.24
N SER A 304 26.52 23.81 -13.04
CA SER A 304 25.88 24.67 -14.05
C SER A 304 25.04 25.77 -13.40
N ASP A 305 24.80 26.85 -14.12
CA ASP A 305 23.77 27.81 -13.74
C ASP A 305 22.40 27.08 -13.71
N PRO A 306 21.59 27.29 -12.66
CA PRO A 306 20.35 26.56 -12.53
C PRO A 306 19.31 27.03 -13.54
N ALA A 307 18.74 26.09 -14.31
CA ALA A 307 17.55 26.39 -15.11
C ALA A 307 16.33 26.47 -14.19
N SER A 308 15.40 27.38 -14.49
CA SER A 308 14.21 27.63 -13.66
C SER A 308 12.93 27.36 -14.44
N PHE A 309 12.00 26.65 -13.80
CA PHE A 309 10.71 26.25 -14.34
C PHE A 309 9.60 26.63 -13.37
N LYS A 310 8.50 27.19 -13.86
CA LYS A 310 7.28 27.39 -13.07
C LYS A 310 6.35 26.19 -13.25
N THR A 311 5.77 25.69 -12.16
CA THR A 311 4.84 24.56 -12.19
C THR A 311 3.43 24.94 -12.59
N ASP A 312 3.05 26.21 -12.44
CA ASP A 312 1.70 26.68 -12.80
C ASP A 312 1.52 26.76 -14.33
N ASP A 313 2.62 26.94 -15.08
CA ASP A 313 2.64 26.87 -16.55
C ASP A 313 2.52 25.42 -17.06
N LEU A 314 2.71 24.43 -16.17
CA LEU A 314 2.66 23.00 -16.51
C LEU A 314 1.23 22.50 -16.30
N GLN A 315 0.59 22.11 -17.40
CA GLN A 315 -0.84 21.84 -17.50
C GLN A 315 -1.30 20.57 -16.74
N ILE A 316 -1.25 20.58 -15.41
CA ILE A 316 -1.73 19.46 -14.56
C ILE A 316 -3.18 19.12 -14.90
N GLY A 317 -4.03 20.13 -15.12
CA GLY A 317 -5.40 19.95 -15.58
C GLY A 317 -5.49 19.19 -16.91
N LEU A 318 -4.68 19.52 -17.91
CA LEU A 318 -4.67 18.78 -19.18
C LEU A 318 -4.08 17.37 -19.03
N SER A 319 -3.08 17.17 -18.18
CA SER A 319 -2.53 15.82 -17.91
C SER A 319 -3.57 14.92 -17.24
N LEU A 320 -4.36 15.48 -16.32
CA LEU A 320 -5.49 14.82 -15.70
C LEU A 320 -6.58 14.47 -16.72
N MET A 321 -6.94 15.45 -17.57
CA MET A 321 -7.86 15.24 -18.68
C MET A 321 -7.39 14.14 -19.62
N ARG A 322 -6.09 14.11 -19.95
CA ARG A 322 -5.51 13.05 -20.76
C ARG A 322 -5.65 11.68 -20.09
N GLN A 323 -5.48 11.60 -18.76
CA GLN A 323 -5.73 10.36 -18.02
C GLN A 323 -7.21 10.00 -17.94
N LEU A 324 -8.13 10.94 -17.99
CA LEU A 324 -9.57 10.64 -18.04
C LEU A 324 -9.99 10.16 -19.44
N GLN A 325 -9.40 10.71 -20.50
CA GLN A 325 -9.83 10.50 -21.89
C GLN A 325 -9.08 9.40 -22.66
N TYR A 326 -7.78 9.21 -22.41
CA TYR A 326 -6.94 8.32 -23.23
C TYR A 326 -6.52 7.08 -22.47
N ASP A 327 -6.74 5.92 -23.09
CA ASP A 327 -6.65 4.59 -22.47
C ASP A 327 -5.21 4.10 -22.24
N GLN A 328 -4.25 4.66 -22.98
CA GLN A 328 -2.91 4.07 -23.13
C GLN A 328 -1.82 4.67 -22.24
N THR A 329 -2.10 5.73 -21.48
CA THR A 329 -1.05 6.57 -20.87
C THR A 329 -0.52 6.08 -19.52
N ASN A 330 -0.90 4.89 -19.03
CA ASN A 330 -0.48 4.43 -17.67
C ASN A 330 -0.23 2.91 -17.52
N GLN A 331 -0.39 2.08 -18.56
CA GLN A 331 -0.24 0.62 -18.37
C GLN A 331 1.18 0.22 -17.97
N VAL A 332 2.18 0.76 -18.68
CA VAL A 332 3.61 0.52 -18.37
C VAL A 332 3.93 0.89 -16.92
N GLN A 333 3.31 1.93 -16.40
CA GLN A 333 3.65 2.44 -15.07
C GLN A 333 2.83 1.78 -13.95
N LEU A 334 1.62 1.31 -14.23
CA LEU A 334 0.92 0.39 -13.34
C LEU A 334 1.65 -0.95 -13.24
N GLU A 335 2.19 -1.47 -14.34
CA GLU A 335 3.07 -2.65 -14.33
C GLU A 335 4.35 -2.39 -13.55
N ALA A 336 4.91 -1.19 -13.67
CA ALA A 336 6.05 -0.75 -12.90
C ALA A 336 5.77 -0.75 -11.38
N LEU A 337 4.61 -0.21 -10.96
CA LEU A 337 4.19 -0.22 -9.57
C LEU A 337 3.95 -1.66 -9.07
N LYS A 338 3.36 -2.53 -9.91
CA LYS A 338 3.21 -3.97 -9.61
C LYS A 338 4.55 -4.63 -9.32
N GLN A 339 5.53 -4.45 -10.21
CA GLN A 339 6.88 -4.97 -10.00
C GLN A 339 7.47 -4.53 -8.67
N LEU A 340 7.35 -3.24 -8.31
CA LEU A 340 7.83 -2.73 -7.02
C LEU A 340 7.08 -3.29 -5.81
N CYS A 341 5.83 -3.67 -5.93
CA CYS A 341 5.09 -4.29 -4.82
C CYS A 341 5.45 -5.77 -4.67
N ASP A 342 5.68 -6.46 -5.79
CA ASP A 342 5.95 -7.89 -5.82
C ASP A 342 7.40 -8.26 -5.43
N ILE A 343 8.35 -7.32 -5.42
CA ILE A 343 9.71 -7.59 -4.93
C ILE A 343 9.73 -7.82 -3.40
N PRO A 344 10.68 -8.63 -2.89
CA PRO A 344 10.90 -8.79 -1.46
C PRO A 344 10.94 -7.45 -0.72
N TYR A 345 10.11 -7.34 0.32
CA TYR A 345 10.01 -6.15 1.16
C TYR A 345 10.50 -6.46 2.57
N LYS A 346 11.58 -5.82 2.99
CA LYS A 346 12.05 -5.86 4.39
C LYS A 346 11.66 -4.55 5.08
N ARG A 347 10.72 -4.60 6.01
CA ARG A 347 10.37 -3.43 6.84
C ARG A 347 11.08 -3.54 8.19
N LEU A 348 11.93 -2.56 8.51
CA LEU A 348 12.50 -2.41 9.85
C LEU A 348 11.71 -1.34 10.59
N ILE A 349 11.06 -1.74 11.68
CA ILE A 349 10.35 -0.83 12.57
C ILE A 349 11.18 -0.74 13.85
N GLU A 350 11.85 0.38 14.05
CA GLU A 350 12.47 0.71 15.33
C GLU A 350 11.41 1.37 16.22
N CYS A 351 11.43 1.01 17.50
CA CYS A 351 10.52 1.56 18.50
C CYS A 351 11.36 2.04 19.68
N ALA A 352 10.89 3.06 20.38
CA ALA A 352 11.62 3.65 21.50
C ALA A 352 11.64 2.74 22.73
N SER A 353 10.67 1.81 22.83
CA SER A 353 10.54 0.90 23.95
C SER A 353 10.04 -0.48 23.55
N LYS A 354 10.25 -1.46 24.43
CA LYS A 354 9.71 -2.82 24.28
C LYS A 354 8.18 -2.83 24.13
N ASP A 355 7.48 -1.99 24.89
CA ASP A 355 6.01 -1.95 24.88
C ASP A 355 5.48 -1.43 23.54
N GLU A 356 6.18 -0.46 22.93
CA GLU A 356 5.88 0.00 21.57
C GLU A 356 6.12 -1.09 20.53
N VAL A 357 7.22 -1.86 20.63
CA VAL A 357 7.45 -3.01 19.74
C VAL A 357 6.30 -4.00 19.83
N ILE A 358 5.88 -4.35 21.05
CA ILE A 358 4.77 -5.27 21.29
C ILE A 358 3.48 -4.72 20.71
N LEU A 359 3.16 -3.46 20.96
CA LEU A 359 1.93 -2.81 20.48
C LEU A 359 1.89 -2.76 18.95
N SER A 360 3.00 -2.35 18.31
CA SER A 360 3.11 -2.24 16.86
C SER A 360 2.98 -3.62 16.19
N LEU A 361 3.71 -4.62 16.69
CA LEU A 361 3.62 -5.98 16.17
C LEU A 361 2.23 -6.60 16.40
N LYS A 362 1.63 -6.38 17.58
CA LYS A 362 0.26 -6.79 17.88
C LYS A 362 -0.73 -6.21 16.87
N GLN A 363 -0.69 -4.90 16.62
CA GLN A 363 -1.57 -4.25 15.67
C GLN A 363 -1.40 -4.85 14.27
N ARG A 364 -0.17 -5.13 13.85
CA ARG A 364 0.08 -5.77 12.56
C ARG A 364 -0.47 -7.20 12.48
N ILE A 365 -0.27 -8.02 13.51
CA ILE A 365 -0.83 -9.38 13.57
C ILE A 365 -2.36 -9.34 13.53
N LEU A 366 -2.99 -8.42 14.26
CA LEU A 366 -4.44 -8.26 14.24
C LEU A 366 -4.94 -7.83 12.85
N PHE A 367 -4.21 -6.95 12.16
CA PHE A 367 -4.52 -6.56 10.79
C PHE A 367 -4.45 -7.76 9.84
N GLU A 368 -3.33 -8.51 9.83
CA GLU A 368 -3.18 -9.70 8.98
C GLU A 368 -4.21 -10.79 9.34
N GLY A 369 -4.53 -10.95 10.62
CA GLY A 369 -5.50 -11.91 11.10
C GLY A 369 -6.93 -11.59 10.63
N ARG A 370 -7.36 -10.32 10.75
CA ARG A 370 -8.66 -9.88 10.24
C ARG A 370 -8.75 -10.05 8.73
N LYS A 371 -7.69 -9.67 8.01
CA LYS A 371 -7.57 -9.85 6.55
C LYS A 371 -7.71 -11.32 6.16
N ALA A 372 -6.97 -12.21 6.80
CA ALA A 372 -7.02 -13.65 6.52
C ALA A 372 -8.39 -14.27 6.82
N ILE A 373 -8.98 -13.97 7.99
CA ILE A 373 -10.31 -14.43 8.36
C ILE A 373 -11.36 -13.95 7.36
N GLN A 374 -11.28 -12.70 6.93
CA GLN A 374 -12.23 -12.15 5.98
C GLN A 374 -12.11 -12.81 4.60
N GLU A 375 -10.89 -13.02 4.11
CA GLU A 375 -10.64 -13.54 2.76
C GLU A 375 -10.83 -15.05 2.66
N ARG A 376 -10.45 -15.79 3.70
CA ARG A 376 -10.33 -17.26 3.68
C ARG A 376 -11.12 -17.95 4.79
N GLY A 377 -11.75 -17.20 5.68
CA GLY A 377 -12.48 -17.73 6.82
C GLY A 377 -11.61 -18.20 7.99
N VAL A 378 -10.27 -18.18 7.85
CA VAL A 378 -9.30 -18.71 8.81
C VAL A 378 -8.01 -17.89 8.82
N PHE A 379 -7.40 -17.73 10.00
CA PHE A 379 -6.07 -17.15 10.17
C PHE A 379 -5.09 -18.21 10.71
N ARG A 380 -4.05 -18.54 9.96
CA ARG A 380 -3.06 -19.57 10.31
C ARG A 380 -1.76 -18.89 10.77
N ILE A 381 -1.40 -19.02 12.04
CA ILE A 381 -0.23 -18.38 12.64
C ILE A 381 0.73 -19.42 13.24
N ALA A 382 2.02 -19.30 12.93
CA ALA A 382 3.08 -20.03 13.60
C ALA A 382 3.73 -19.16 14.70
N LEU A 383 3.73 -19.69 15.92
CA LEU A 383 4.24 -19.04 17.13
C LEU A 383 5.70 -19.41 17.38
N SER A 384 6.45 -18.46 17.92
CA SER A 384 7.80 -18.69 18.41
C SER A 384 7.83 -18.75 19.94
N GLY A 385 8.86 -19.40 20.47
CA GLY A 385 9.17 -19.42 21.90
C GLY A 385 9.95 -18.21 22.40
N GLY A 386 10.39 -18.28 23.66
CA GLY A 386 11.21 -17.24 24.29
C GLY A 386 10.41 -16.14 25.00
N LYS A 387 11.09 -15.34 25.81
CA LYS A 387 10.44 -14.38 26.73
C LYS A 387 9.64 -13.30 26.00
N THR A 388 10.19 -12.73 24.92
CA THR A 388 9.59 -11.59 24.23
C THR A 388 8.28 -11.94 23.51
N PRO A 389 8.18 -13.06 22.75
CA PRO A 389 6.89 -13.46 22.19
C PRO A 389 5.80 -13.75 23.25
N MET A 390 6.15 -14.23 24.45
CA MET A 390 5.15 -14.44 25.50
C MET A 390 4.49 -13.13 25.96
N ASP A 391 5.25 -12.04 26.04
CA ASP A 391 4.70 -10.74 26.43
C ASP A 391 3.75 -10.20 25.35
N LEU A 392 4.07 -10.44 24.08
CA LEU A 392 3.15 -10.19 22.96
C LEU A 392 1.87 -11.02 23.10
N TYR A 393 1.97 -12.31 23.41
CA TYR A 393 0.81 -13.20 23.56
C TYR A 393 -0.14 -12.75 24.66
N ARG A 394 0.40 -12.38 25.82
CA ARG A 394 -0.37 -11.85 26.95
C ARG A 394 -1.06 -10.52 26.63
N SER A 395 -0.51 -9.75 25.68
CA SER A 395 -1.06 -8.43 25.34
C SER A 395 -2.36 -8.48 24.53
N PHE A 396 -2.66 -9.59 23.85
CA PHE A 396 -3.90 -9.74 23.07
C PHE A 396 -5.16 -9.76 23.94
N LYS A 397 -6.29 -9.34 23.38
CA LYS A 397 -7.60 -9.36 24.04
C LYS A 397 -8.60 -10.19 23.25
N ALA A 398 -9.53 -10.83 23.97
CA ALA A 398 -10.57 -11.68 23.38
C ALA A 398 -11.47 -10.95 22.35
N THR A 399 -11.60 -9.62 22.44
CA THR A 399 -12.45 -8.80 21.55
C THR A 399 -11.75 -8.34 20.27
N GLU A 400 -10.45 -8.60 20.11
CA GLU A 400 -9.65 -8.00 19.01
C GLU A 400 -9.71 -8.79 17.70
N LEU A 401 -10.07 -10.08 17.76
CA LEU A 401 -10.11 -11.02 16.65
C LEU A 401 -11.15 -12.12 16.92
N ASP A 402 -11.70 -12.75 15.87
CA ASP A 402 -12.47 -13.99 16.02
C ASP A 402 -11.51 -15.17 16.25
N TRP A 403 -11.14 -15.37 17.52
CA TRP A 403 -10.16 -16.40 17.94
C TRP A 403 -10.60 -17.83 17.60
N ASN A 404 -11.90 -18.08 17.39
CA ASN A 404 -12.40 -19.38 16.93
C ASN A 404 -11.94 -19.73 15.50
N ARG A 405 -11.50 -18.74 14.73
CA ARG A 405 -11.00 -18.89 13.36
C ARG A 405 -9.47 -18.81 13.29
N VAL A 406 -8.80 -18.76 14.44
CA VAL A 406 -7.34 -18.77 14.51
C VAL A 406 -6.87 -20.20 14.67
N VAL A 407 -5.95 -20.62 13.80
CA VAL A 407 -5.25 -21.91 13.83
C VAL A 407 -3.80 -21.65 14.20
N VAL A 408 -3.37 -22.27 15.30
CA VAL A 408 -2.09 -22.05 15.94
C VAL A 408 -1.14 -23.20 15.63
N PHE A 409 0.02 -22.85 15.11
CA PHE A 409 1.17 -23.72 14.88
C PHE A 409 2.37 -23.19 15.68
N PHE A 410 3.45 -23.96 15.70
CA PHE A 410 4.72 -23.60 16.33
C PHE A 410 5.82 -23.65 15.30
N SER A 411 6.72 -22.68 15.32
CA SER A 411 7.82 -22.57 14.36
C SER A 411 8.98 -23.51 14.69
N ASP A 412 9.15 -23.80 15.98
CA ASP A 412 10.16 -24.69 16.53
C ASP A 412 9.72 -25.19 17.91
N GLU A 413 10.28 -26.31 18.36
CA GLU A 413 10.05 -26.89 19.68
C GLU A 413 11.28 -27.65 20.18
N ARG A 414 11.47 -27.65 21.50
CA ARG A 414 12.48 -28.45 22.20
C ARG A 414 11.97 -29.88 22.32
N GLN A 415 12.85 -30.87 22.14
CA GLN A 415 12.53 -32.27 22.39
C GLN A 415 12.42 -32.54 23.91
N VAL A 416 11.32 -32.08 24.49
CA VAL A 416 10.96 -32.21 25.91
C VAL A 416 9.46 -32.51 26.01
N ALA A 417 9.02 -33.05 27.15
CA ALA A 417 7.60 -33.29 27.41
C ALA A 417 6.76 -32.00 27.29
N PRO A 418 5.49 -32.06 26.86
CA PRO A 418 4.66 -30.88 26.59
C PRO A 418 4.30 -30.06 27.84
N ASP A 419 4.51 -30.60 29.05
CA ASP A 419 4.34 -29.93 30.35
C ASP A 419 5.67 -29.44 30.95
N ASN A 420 6.80 -29.68 30.25
CA ASN A 420 8.10 -29.19 30.65
C ASN A 420 8.17 -27.65 30.59
N PRO A 421 8.78 -26.97 31.59
CA PRO A 421 8.96 -25.51 31.58
C PRO A 421 9.67 -24.95 30.34
N ASP A 422 10.54 -25.74 29.69
CA ASP A 422 11.29 -25.33 28.50
C ASP A 422 10.51 -25.52 27.19
N SER A 423 9.31 -26.10 27.22
CA SER A 423 8.46 -26.28 26.03
C SER A 423 7.93 -24.94 25.53
N ASN A 424 8.10 -24.68 24.23
CA ASN A 424 7.50 -23.53 23.56
C ASN A 424 5.97 -23.63 23.58
N TYR A 425 5.43 -24.83 23.35
CA TYR A 425 4.00 -25.13 23.42
C TYR A 425 3.43 -24.71 24.77
N LYS A 426 3.98 -25.23 25.86
CA LYS A 426 3.50 -24.92 27.21
C LYS A 426 3.48 -23.42 27.47
N ASN A 427 4.62 -22.76 27.22
CA ASN A 427 4.79 -21.33 27.50
C ASN A 427 3.80 -20.48 26.70
N ALA A 428 3.58 -20.80 25.43
CA ALA A 428 2.62 -20.08 24.59
C ALA A 428 1.17 -20.30 25.07
N MET A 429 0.81 -21.54 25.44
CA MET A 429 -0.55 -21.83 25.94
C MET A 429 -0.82 -21.12 27.27
N ASP A 430 0.14 -21.12 28.19
CA ASP A 430 0.04 -20.38 29.45
C ASP A 430 -0.13 -18.87 29.19
N ALA A 431 0.52 -18.33 28.16
CA ALA A 431 0.42 -16.92 27.79
C ALA A 431 -0.84 -16.55 27.00
N LEU A 432 -1.51 -17.52 26.36
CA LEU A 432 -2.71 -17.33 25.52
C LEU A 432 -4.01 -17.83 26.19
N GLN A 433 -3.94 -18.39 27.40
CA GLN A 433 -5.07 -19.03 28.08
C GLN A 433 -6.30 -18.12 28.28
N HIS A 434 -6.14 -16.80 28.23
CA HIS A 434 -7.21 -15.81 28.34
C HIS A 434 -7.97 -15.56 27.03
N LEU A 435 -7.55 -16.18 25.92
CA LEU A 435 -8.18 -16.07 24.62
C LEU A 435 -9.07 -17.28 24.33
N PRO A 436 -10.23 -17.11 23.67
CA PRO A 436 -11.14 -18.21 23.36
C PRO A 436 -10.67 -18.97 22.11
N LEU A 437 -9.49 -19.58 22.19
CA LEU A 437 -8.94 -20.46 21.16
C LEU A 437 -9.60 -21.84 21.26
N LYS A 438 -9.91 -22.42 20.11
CA LYS A 438 -10.42 -23.79 20.02
C LYS A 438 -9.28 -24.80 20.13
N GLN A 439 -9.43 -25.81 20.97
CA GLN A 439 -8.39 -26.82 21.17
C GLN A 439 -8.05 -27.57 19.87
N GLU A 440 -9.05 -27.85 19.03
CA GLU A 440 -8.85 -28.49 17.72
C GLU A 440 -8.02 -27.66 16.74
N ASN A 441 -7.90 -26.36 16.97
CA ASN A 441 -7.13 -25.44 16.15
C ASN A 441 -5.68 -25.26 16.64
N ILE A 442 -5.27 -25.92 17.72
CA ILE A 442 -3.94 -25.79 18.30
C ILE A 442 -3.12 -27.04 17.95
N HIS A 443 -2.15 -26.86 17.06
CA HIS A 443 -1.30 -27.94 16.57
C HIS A 443 0.11 -27.81 17.16
N ARG A 444 0.39 -28.50 18.26
CA ARG A 444 1.75 -28.57 18.82
C ARG A 444 2.69 -29.38 17.95
N MET A 445 3.97 -29.03 17.93
CA MET A 445 5.02 -29.93 17.43
C MET A 445 5.20 -31.08 18.43
N VAL A 446 5.11 -32.31 17.92
CA VAL A 446 5.28 -33.53 18.72
C VAL A 446 6.74 -33.94 18.66
N ALA A 447 7.59 -33.23 19.41
CA ALA A 447 9.03 -33.45 19.44
C ALA A 447 9.46 -34.50 20.49
N ASP A 448 8.60 -34.79 21.47
CA ASP A 448 8.85 -35.67 22.62
C ASP A 448 8.83 -37.17 22.28
N ARG A 449 8.29 -37.54 21.12
CA ARG A 449 8.14 -38.93 20.68
C ARG A 449 8.29 -39.01 19.16
N ASP A 450 9.05 -39.99 18.67
CA ASP A 450 9.29 -40.24 17.23
C ASP A 450 9.37 -38.95 16.37
N PRO A 451 10.33 -38.07 16.67
CA PRO A 451 10.30 -36.69 16.19
C PRO A 451 10.46 -36.59 14.67
N ASP A 452 11.17 -37.52 14.01
CA ASP A 452 11.31 -37.48 12.54
C ASP A 452 10.01 -37.77 11.80
N THR A 453 9.27 -38.80 12.23
CA THR A 453 7.93 -39.11 11.70
C THR A 453 6.96 -37.98 12.01
N ASN A 454 6.99 -37.44 13.23
CA ASN A 454 6.11 -36.34 13.61
C ASN A 454 6.44 -35.04 12.89
N ALA A 455 7.72 -34.79 12.55
CA ALA A 455 8.10 -33.67 11.69
C ALA A 455 7.49 -33.80 10.29
N TYR A 456 7.50 -35.01 9.70
CA TYR A 456 6.85 -35.27 8.42
C TYR A 456 5.32 -35.06 8.48
N ALA A 457 4.67 -35.54 9.53
CA ALA A 457 3.24 -35.32 9.74
C ALA A 457 2.93 -33.82 9.91
N TYR A 458 3.75 -33.10 10.66
CA TYR A 458 3.58 -31.66 10.90
C TYR A 458 3.72 -30.84 9.62
N GLU A 459 4.62 -31.23 8.72
CA GLU A 459 4.76 -30.61 7.40
C GLU A 459 3.44 -30.65 6.60
N MET A 460 2.70 -31.76 6.67
CA MET A 460 1.41 -31.87 5.99
C MET A 460 0.34 -30.98 6.63
N LEU A 461 0.41 -30.75 7.94
CA LEU A 461 -0.53 -29.87 8.65
C LEU A 461 -0.37 -28.40 8.30
N ILE A 462 0.87 -27.93 8.07
CA ILE A 462 1.15 -26.51 7.79
C ILE A 462 0.89 -26.13 6.34
N LYS A 463 0.93 -27.08 5.40
CA LYS A 463 0.63 -26.85 3.97
C LYS A 463 -0.85 -26.45 3.75
N PRO A 464 -1.16 -25.67 2.70
CA PRO A 464 -0.22 -25.11 1.73
C PRO A 464 0.36 -23.75 2.14
N TYR A 465 -0.14 -23.11 3.21
CA TYR A 465 0.32 -21.78 3.63
C TYR A 465 0.17 -21.50 5.13
N LEU A 466 0.93 -20.52 5.59
CA LEU A 466 0.79 -19.82 6.86
C LEU A 466 0.61 -18.32 6.57
N ASP A 467 -0.29 -17.64 7.29
CA ASP A 467 -0.50 -16.20 7.11
C ASP A 467 0.58 -15.38 7.83
N VAL A 468 0.97 -15.81 9.04
CA VAL A 468 2.04 -15.19 9.84
C VAL A 468 2.94 -16.26 10.44
N CYS A 469 4.25 -16.03 10.40
CA CYS A 469 5.24 -16.76 11.19
C CYS A 469 6.01 -15.77 12.07
N LEU A 470 5.95 -15.97 13.38
CA LEU A 470 6.71 -15.19 14.36
C LEU A 470 8.10 -15.80 14.50
N LEU A 471 9.10 -14.94 14.54
CA LEU A 471 10.51 -15.33 14.54
C LEU A 471 11.28 -14.55 15.59
N GLY A 472 12.21 -15.22 16.25
CA GLY A 472 13.24 -14.60 17.07
C GLY A 472 14.53 -14.39 16.28
N LEU A 473 15.40 -13.53 16.81
CA LEU A 473 16.81 -13.44 16.43
C LEU A 473 17.64 -13.70 17.69
N GLY A 474 18.48 -14.73 17.65
CA GLY A 474 19.52 -14.99 18.65
C GLY A 474 20.69 -14.00 18.50
N SER A 475 21.45 -13.77 19.56
CA SER A 475 22.65 -12.93 19.52
C SER A 475 23.77 -13.53 18.64
N ASP A 476 23.74 -14.84 18.43
CA ASP A 476 24.55 -15.60 17.47
C ASP A 476 24.00 -15.55 16.02
N GLY A 477 22.82 -14.97 15.80
CA GLY A 477 22.18 -14.86 14.50
C GLY A 477 21.22 -16.00 14.16
N HIS A 478 21.00 -16.97 15.06
CA HIS A 478 20.02 -18.02 14.80
C HIS A 478 18.60 -17.46 14.75
N THR A 479 17.75 -18.10 13.96
CA THR A 479 16.29 -17.95 14.01
C THR A 479 15.67 -19.34 13.95
N LEU A 480 14.42 -19.49 14.38
CA LEU A 480 13.82 -20.82 14.61
C LEU A 480 14.73 -21.62 15.55
N SER A 481 14.98 -22.90 15.26
CA SER A 481 16.15 -23.62 15.77
C SER A 481 17.20 -23.89 14.68
N VAL A 482 17.36 -22.94 13.73
CA VAL A 482 18.36 -22.99 12.66
C VAL A 482 19.56 -22.13 13.06
N PHE A 483 20.61 -22.79 13.55
CA PHE A 483 21.83 -22.14 14.04
C PHE A 483 22.86 -21.92 12.93
N PRO A 484 23.75 -20.90 13.05
CA PRO A 484 24.88 -20.74 12.15
C PRO A 484 25.69 -22.03 12.01
N ASN A 485 26.04 -22.40 10.78
CA ASN A 485 26.79 -23.62 10.43
C ASN A 485 26.12 -24.95 10.85
N SER A 486 24.82 -24.94 11.17
CA SER A 486 24.08 -26.19 11.46
C SER A 486 23.62 -26.89 10.16
N PRO A 487 23.47 -28.23 10.16
CA PRO A 487 22.94 -28.97 9.02
C PRO A 487 21.55 -28.51 8.56
N ALA A 488 20.78 -27.89 9.45
CA ALA A 488 19.46 -27.33 9.14
C ALA A 488 19.51 -26.20 8.10
N LEU A 489 20.67 -25.57 7.86
CA LEU A 489 20.86 -24.58 6.80
C LEU A 489 21.00 -25.21 5.40
N GLU A 490 21.37 -26.48 5.33
CA GLU A 490 21.56 -27.21 4.07
C GLU A 490 20.24 -27.86 3.58
N GLU A 491 19.23 -27.93 4.43
CA GLU A 491 17.92 -28.52 4.11
C GLU A 491 17.12 -27.61 3.15
N ASN A 492 16.81 -28.15 1.97
CA ASN A 492 16.16 -27.45 0.87
C ASN A 492 14.93 -28.16 0.29
N LEU A 493 14.46 -29.26 0.90
CA LEU A 493 13.30 -30.04 0.46
C LEU A 493 12.19 -30.08 1.50
N ARG A 494 12.54 -30.41 2.75
CA ARG A 494 11.60 -30.56 3.87
C ARG A 494 11.24 -29.20 4.45
N LEU A 495 9.99 -29.03 4.89
CA LEU A 495 9.58 -27.82 5.61
C LEU A 495 9.84 -27.96 7.12
N VAL A 496 9.80 -29.18 7.64
CA VAL A 496 9.97 -29.44 9.07
C VAL A 496 10.94 -30.60 9.23
N ILE A 497 11.94 -30.40 10.08
CA ILE A 497 12.99 -31.39 10.38
C ILE A 497 13.26 -31.46 11.88
N THR A 498 14.01 -32.49 12.26
CA THR A 498 14.74 -32.51 13.52
C THR A 498 16.14 -31.95 13.31
N ALA A 499 16.67 -31.26 14.31
CA ALA A 499 18.01 -30.68 14.26
C ALA A 499 18.66 -30.67 15.65
N PRO A 500 20.00 -30.75 15.73
CA PRO A 500 20.71 -30.47 16.97
C PRO A 500 20.44 -29.04 17.45
N GLY A 501 20.31 -28.85 18.76
CA GLY A 501 20.25 -27.53 19.39
C GLY A 501 21.15 -27.48 20.61
N LEU A 502 21.37 -26.28 21.17
CA LEU A 502 22.37 -26.06 22.22
C LEU A 502 22.19 -26.96 23.45
N ASN A 503 20.97 -26.99 24.03
CA ASN A 503 20.65 -27.76 25.23
C ASN A 503 19.76 -28.99 24.95
N TYR A 504 19.01 -28.93 23.85
CA TYR A 504 18.05 -29.95 23.47
C TYR A 504 18.09 -30.10 21.95
N ALA A 505 17.90 -31.33 21.47
CA ALA A 505 17.48 -31.55 20.10
C ALA A 505 16.14 -30.83 19.85
N ARG A 506 15.91 -30.44 18.59
CA ARG A 506 14.83 -29.55 18.18
C ARG A 506 14.02 -30.18 17.07
N MET A 507 12.71 -29.96 17.09
CA MET A 507 11.89 -29.98 15.88
C MET A 507 11.75 -28.55 15.41
N THR A 508 11.98 -28.26 14.13
CA THR A 508 12.02 -26.88 13.63
C THR A 508 11.52 -26.78 12.22
N PHE A 509 10.91 -25.65 11.91
CA PHE A 509 10.80 -25.19 10.54
C PHE A 509 12.19 -25.02 9.92
N THR A 510 12.28 -25.28 8.63
CA THR A 510 13.45 -25.00 7.78
C THR A 510 13.28 -23.62 7.13
N ILE A 511 14.32 -23.17 6.43
CA ILE A 511 14.20 -21.95 5.61
C ILE A 511 13.16 -22.13 4.49
N GLU A 512 12.99 -23.34 3.97
CA GLU A 512 11.96 -23.66 2.99
C GLU A 512 10.54 -23.48 3.53
N ALA A 513 10.27 -23.77 4.80
CA ALA A 513 8.97 -23.49 5.43
C ALA A 513 8.62 -22.01 5.41
N LEU A 514 9.61 -21.12 5.47
CA LEU A 514 9.36 -19.68 5.41
C LEU A 514 8.81 -19.27 4.03
N LYS A 515 9.02 -20.05 2.96
CA LYS A 515 8.45 -19.75 1.63
C LYS A 515 6.93 -19.87 1.60
N ILE A 516 6.34 -20.73 2.43
CA ILE A 516 4.88 -20.86 2.57
C ILE A 516 4.27 -19.87 3.58
N CYS A 517 5.11 -19.08 4.26
CA CYS A 517 4.69 -18.05 5.20
C CYS A 517 4.54 -16.71 4.48
N LYS A 518 3.31 -16.18 4.40
CA LYS A 518 3.04 -14.89 3.76
C LYS A 518 3.78 -13.75 4.45
N ASN A 519 3.59 -13.63 5.76
CA ASN A 519 4.26 -12.63 6.59
C ASN A 519 5.23 -13.29 7.56
N LYS A 520 6.43 -12.71 7.69
CA LYS A 520 7.49 -13.18 8.59
C LYS A 520 7.84 -12.02 9.51
N PHE A 521 7.52 -12.13 10.80
CA PHE A 521 7.75 -11.05 11.75
C PHE A 521 8.86 -11.43 12.72
N PHE A 522 9.99 -10.75 12.60
CA PHE A 522 11.11 -10.86 13.52
C PHE A 522 10.90 -9.92 14.70
N LEU A 523 10.89 -10.49 15.91
CA LEU A 523 10.80 -9.74 17.15
C LEU A 523 12.18 -9.66 17.80
N VAL A 524 12.85 -8.52 17.62
CA VAL A 524 14.23 -8.29 18.07
C VAL A 524 14.24 -7.20 19.13
N ILE A 525 14.56 -7.56 20.38
CA ILE A 525 14.66 -6.65 21.52
C ILE A 525 15.91 -7.01 22.31
N GLY A 526 16.70 -6.00 22.69
CA GLY A 526 17.93 -6.12 23.46
C GLY A 526 19.15 -5.53 22.74
N GLU A 527 20.01 -4.82 23.48
CA GLU A 527 21.25 -4.23 22.94
C GLU A 527 22.22 -5.30 22.43
N ASP A 528 22.20 -6.48 23.06
CA ASP A 528 23.00 -7.66 22.69
C ASP A 528 22.72 -8.17 21.27
N LYS A 529 21.60 -7.76 20.65
CA LYS A 529 21.21 -8.15 19.29
C LYS A 529 21.58 -7.12 18.23
N ARG A 530 22.06 -5.94 18.62
CA ARG A 530 22.28 -4.81 17.70
C ARG A 530 23.32 -5.11 16.64
N GLU A 531 24.46 -5.67 17.04
CA GLU A 531 25.56 -5.99 16.13
C GLU A 531 25.13 -7.02 15.09
N ILE A 532 24.52 -8.13 15.55
CA ILE A 532 24.06 -9.19 14.65
C ILE A 532 22.92 -8.71 13.73
N LEU A 533 21.99 -7.90 14.23
CA LEU A 533 20.93 -7.30 13.41
C LEU A 533 21.53 -6.40 12.32
N THR A 534 22.51 -5.58 12.67
CA THR A 534 23.20 -4.70 11.70
C THR A 534 23.85 -5.53 10.59
N LYS A 535 24.53 -6.63 10.96
CA LYS A 535 25.14 -7.55 10.00
C LYS A 535 24.10 -8.18 9.06
N VAL A 536 22.99 -8.68 9.60
CA VAL A 536 21.89 -9.29 8.82
C VAL A 536 21.23 -8.29 7.86
N LEU A 537 21.11 -7.01 8.24
CA LEU A 537 20.50 -5.97 7.41
C LEU A 537 21.43 -5.39 6.34
N SER A 538 22.75 -5.52 6.53
CA SER A 538 23.77 -5.06 5.59
C SER A 538 24.02 -6.01 4.41
N GLN A 539 23.41 -7.20 4.44
CA GLN A 539 23.44 -8.24 3.42
C GLN A 539 22.09 -8.36 2.72
#